data_AF-A0AAX3KQ57-F1
#
_entry.id   AF-A0AAX3KQ57-F1
#
_cell.length_a   1.000
_cell.length_b   1.000
_cell.length_c   1.000
_cell.angle_alpha   90.00
_cell.angle_beta   90.00
_cell.angle_gamma   90.00
#
_symmetry.space_group_name_H-M   'P 1'
#
loop_
_entity.id
_entity.type
_entity.pdbx_description
1 polymer ?
#
loop_
_entity_poly.entity_id
_entity_poly.type
_entity_poly.pdbx_seq_one_letter_code
_entity_poly.pdbx_strand_id
1 'polypeptide(L)'
;MTTETDPLVIPAISPLVCGLLAGASEGLISLAERLVTGFSHAGLPASLQLHGDWAQISVTAAEGPVSFAIMEQEVPGLSSGALPLRLGVSLAFGIPSGEALLHKPDTFFYLPASFSVDQLVALCRGTFSPRQFTDLLNFSVRHSMSAPRDRFPASILLMIADRTQVHTVGEKHFELWTQSRGVIDIVQLRATNNPHEAAAEAKEMGYDPTIYRCQSGAFVPFKITDGGPFL
;
A
#
# COMPACT_ATOMS: atom_id res chain seq x y z
N MET A 1 -21.11 26.75 16.88
CA MET A 1 -20.56 27.77 15.98
C MET A 1 -19.14 27.31 15.66
N THR A 2 -18.91 26.34 14.75
CA THR A 2 -18.65 26.54 13.29
C THR A 2 -17.76 27.76 13.06
N THR A 3 -16.47 27.59 12.77
CA THR A 3 -15.88 27.31 11.44
C THR A 3 -14.50 26.64 11.61
N GLU A 4 -13.87 25.92 10.70
CA GLU A 4 -14.07 25.58 9.29
C GLU A 4 -13.12 24.38 9.05
N THR A 5 -13.65 23.30 8.46
CA THR A 5 -12.88 22.42 7.60
C THR A 5 -12.08 23.28 6.62
N ASP A 6 -10.77 23.34 6.79
CA ASP A 6 -9.91 23.64 5.66
C ASP A 6 -9.91 22.39 4.77
N PRO A 7 -10.56 22.41 3.59
CA PRO A 7 -10.19 21.45 2.57
C PRO A 7 -8.70 21.66 2.32
N LEU A 8 -7.94 20.57 2.30
CA LEU A 8 -6.57 20.60 1.82
C LEU A 8 -6.59 21.35 0.49
N VAL A 9 -6.02 22.56 0.46
CA VAL A 9 -5.78 23.27 -0.78
C VAL A 9 -4.75 22.40 -1.48
N ILE A 10 -5.22 21.56 -2.41
CA ILE A 10 -4.39 20.73 -3.26
C ILE A 10 -3.81 21.72 -4.30
N PRO A 11 -2.53 22.14 -4.21
CA PRO A 11 -1.92 22.78 -5.36
C PRO A 11 -2.04 21.82 -6.54
N ALA A 12 -2.41 22.38 -7.69
CA ALA A 12 -2.73 21.65 -8.91
C ALA A 12 -1.81 20.43 -9.11
N ILE A 13 -2.46 19.28 -9.32
CA ILE A 13 -1.89 17.97 -9.67
C ILE A 13 -0.57 18.18 -10.43
N SER A 14 0.56 17.90 -9.79
CA SER A 14 1.81 17.79 -10.51
C SER A 14 1.91 16.37 -11.06
N PRO A 15 1.74 16.14 -12.38
CA PRO A 15 1.77 14.83 -13.02
C PRO A 15 3.17 14.19 -13.01
N LEU A 16 4.07 14.71 -12.18
CA LEU A 16 5.48 14.35 -12.15
C LEU A 16 5.64 12.86 -11.83
N VAL A 17 5.05 12.29 -10.77
CA VAL A 17 5.32 10.88 -10.39
C VAL A 17 4.96 9.86 -11.49
N CYS A 18 3.92 10.09 -12.29
CA CYS A 18 3.60 9.26 -13.45
C CYS A 18 4.60 9.44 -14.60
N GLY A 19 5.07 10.67 -14.87
CA GLY A 19 6.14 10.92 -15.83
C GLY A 19 7.50 10.34 -15.39
N LEU A 20 7.75 10.33 -14.07
CA LEU A 20 8.96 9.81 -13.43
C LEU A 20 9.11 8.28 -13.57
N LEU A 21 8.00 7.58 -13.79
CA LEU A 21 7.92 6.11 -13.88
C LEU A 21 7.54 5.61 -15.28
N ALA A 22 7.51 6.48 -16.29
CA ALA A 22 7.22 6.07 -17.66
C ALA A 22 8.24 5.03 -18.17
N GLY A 23 7.74 3.95 -18.77
CA GLY A 23 8.53 2.85 -19.32
C GLY A 23 8.53 1.58 -18.45
N ALA A 24 8.77 0.43 -19.08
CA ALA A 24 8.93 -0.84 -18.37
C ALA A 24 10.19 -0.81 -17.49
N SER A 25 10.10 -1.33 -16.26
CA SER A 25 11.30 -1.57 -15.43
C SER A 25 11.84 -2.96 -15.71
N GLU A 26 13.12 -3.08 -16.00
CA GLU A 26 13.83 -4.37 -16.07
C GLU A 26 14.34 -4.85 -14.71
N GLY A 27 14.10 -4.07 -13.65
CA GLY A 27 14.44 -4.45 -12.29
C GLY A 27 14.41 -3.29 -11.30
N LEU A 28 14.66 -3.58 -10.02
CA LEU A 28 14.71 -2.62 -8.91
C LEU A 28 15.73 -1.51 -9.14
N ILE A 29 16.91 -1.85 -9.68
CA ILE A 29 17.99 -0.87 -9.93
C ILE A 29 17.52 0.16 -10.96
N SER A 30 17.01 -0.30 -12.11
CA SER A 30 16.47 0.57 -13.16
C SER A 30 15.30 1.42 -12.68
N LEU A 31 14.42 0.86 -11.83
CA LEU A 31 13.34 1.60 -11.19
C LEU A 31 13.87 2.73 -10.31
N ALA A 32 14.85 2.42 -9.46
CA ALA A 32 15.44 3.33 -8.51
C ALA A 32 16.19 4.49 -9.19
N GLU A 33 16.98 4.18 -10.21
CA GLU A 33 17.71 5.18 -11.00
C GLU A 33 16.78 6.14 -11.73
N ARG A 34 15.66 5.63 -12.28
CA ARG A 34 14.64 6.48 -12.92
C ARG A 34 13.98 7.42 -11.93
N LEU A 35 13.67 6.94 -10.73
CA LEU A 35 13.14 7.80 -9.66
C LEU A 35 14.13 8.89 -9.29
N VAL A 36 15.40 8.57 -9.03
CA VAL A 36 16.44 9.57 -8.69
C VAL A 36 16.61 10.61 -9.79
N THR A 37 16.75 10.15 -11.03
CA THR A 37 16.91 11.02 -12.22
C THR A 37 15.71 11.94 -12.33
N GLY A 38 14.54 11.37 -12.16
CA GLY A 38 13.31 12.08 -12.29
C GLY A 38 13.10 13.14 -11.18
N PHE A 39 13.37 12.82 -9.91
CA PHE A 39 13.36 13.81 -8.83
C PHE A 39 14.35 14.95 -9.13
N SER A 40 15.54 14.60 -9.63
CA SER A 40 16.55 15.59 -10.01
C SER A 40 16.05 16.52 -11.13
N HIS A 41 15.35 15.99 -12.14
CA HIS A 41 14.70 16.80 -13.18
C HIS A 41 13.57 17.68 -12.64
N ALA A 42 12.91 17.27 -11.56
CA ALA A 42 11.89 18.05 -10.85
C ALA A 42 12.49 19.14 -9.94
N GLY A 43 13.82 19.31 -9.92
CA GLY A 43 14.50 20.25 -9.03
C GLY A 43 14.64 19.75 -7.59
N LEU A 44 14.47 18.45 -7.35
CA LEU A 44 14.61 17.82 -6.05
C LEU A 44 15.83 16.88 -6.07
N PRO A 45 17.01 17.32 -5.61
CA PRO A 45 18.19 16.48 -5.58
C PRO A 45 17.89 15.17 -4.85
N ALA A 46 18.22 14.05 -5.48
CA ALA A 46 17.96 12.73 -4.94
C ALA A 46 19.20 11.84 -4.98
N SER A 47 19.29 10.90 -4.04
CA SER A 47 20.32 9.88 -3.98
C SER A 47 19.72 8.51 -3.72
N LEU A 48 20.47 7.47 -4.09
CA LEU A 48 20.06 6.07 -4.04
C LEU A 48 21.07 5.25 -3.25
N GLN A 49 20.56 4.38 -2.38
CA GLN A 49 21.32 3.29 -1.77
C GLN A 49 20.59 1.96 -1.98
N LEU A 50 21.27 0.97 -2.55
CA LEU A 50 20.71 -0.37 -2.78
C LEU A 50 20.95 -1.29 -1.59
N HIS A 51 19.93 -2.07 -1.22
CA HIS A 51 19.93 -2.96 -0.05
C HIS A 51 19.37 -4.34 -0.41
N GLY A 52 20.01 -5.03 -1.35
CA GLY A 52 19.56 -6.35 -1.80
C GLY A 52 18.23 -6.29 -2.54
N ASP A 53 17.14 -6.62 -1.86
CA ASP A 53 15.78 -6.71 -2.43
C ASP A 53 14.95 -5.42 -2.31
N TRP A 54 15.53 -4.35 -1.74
CA TRP A 54 14.92 -3.04 -1.66
C TRP A 54 15.96 -1.93 -1.86
N ALA A 55 15.49 -0.71 -2.11
CA ALA A 55 16.34 0.45 -2.28
C ALA A 55 15.85 1.62 -1.44
N GLN A 56 16.77 2.40 -0.90
CA GLN A 56 16.50 3.63 -0.20
C GLN A 56 16.71 4.81 -1.15
N ILE A 57 15.71 5.67 -1.27
CA ILE A 57 15.78 6.94 -1.98
C ILE A 57 15.77 8.06 -0.95
N SER A 58 16.77 8.93 -1.01
CA SER A 58 16.79 10.17 -0.22
C SER A 58 16.54 11.35 -1.15
N VAL A 59 15.62 12.24 -0.79
CA VAL A 59 15.27 13.43 -1.57
C VAL A 59 15.45 14.67 -0.71
N THR A 60 16.15 15.68 -1.21
CA THR A 60 16.29 16.97 -0.54
C THR A 60 15.15 17.89 -0.95
N ALA A 61 14.13 17.99 -0.09
CA ALA A 61 13.02 18.93 -0.24
C ALA A 61 13.33 20.29 0.40
N ALA A 62 12.52 21.31 0.10
CA ALA A 62 12.69 22.68 0.62
C ALA A 62 12.77 22.74 2.16
N GLU A 63 12.02 21.89 2.83
CA GLU A 63 11.96 21.83 4.29
C GLU A 63 12.99 20.86 4.90
N GLY A 64 13.93 20.31 4.11
CA GLY A 64 14.95 19.35 4.54
C GLY A 64 14.86 17.96 3.88
N PRO A 65 15.86 17.10 4.12
CA PRO A 65 15.94 15.78 3.50
C PRO A 65 14.86 14.83 4.02
N VAL A 66 14.31 14.02 3.13
CA VAL A 66 13.39 12.92 3.43
C VAL A 66 13.90 11.63 2.80
N SER A 67 13.58 10.49 3.40
CA SER A 67 13.99 9.18 2.88
C SER A 67 12.84 8.19 2.89
N PHE A 68 12.74 7.37 1.85
CA PHE A 68 11.78 6.28 1.76
C PHE A 68 12.41 5.06 1.09
N ALA A 69 11.81 3.89 1.34
CA ALA A 69 12.17 2.65 0.69
C ALA A 69 11.31 2.42 -0.53
N ILE A 70 11.88 1.75 -1.53
CA ILE A 70 11.14 1.20 -2.67
C ILE A 70 11.46 -0.28 -2.84
N MET A 71 10.48 -1.02 -3.32
CA MET A 71 10.58 -2.40 -3.77
C MET A 71 9.82 -2.58 -5.08
N GLU A 72 10.19 -3.60 -5.84
CA GLU A 72 9.42 -4.03 -7.00
C GLU A 72 8.00 -4.45 -6.61
N GLN A 73 7.07 -4.30 -7.54
CA GLN A 73 5.72 -4.82 -7.40
C GLN A 73 5.70 -6.35 -7.22
N GLU A 74 4.68 -6.86 -6.51
CA GLU A 74 4.53 -8.31 -6.28
C GLU A 74 4.16 -9.07 -7.55
N VAL A 75 3.32 -8.47 -8.39
CA VAL A 75 2.80 -9.11 -9.61
C VAL A 75 2.98 -8.14 -10.78
N PRO A 76 3.68 -8.55 -11.85
CA PRO A 76 3.79 -7.73 -13.06
C PRO A 76 2.42 -7.50 -13.71
N GLY A 77 2.14 -6.25 -14.11
CA GLY A 77 0.94 -5.92 -14.90
C GLY A 77 -0.34 -5.65 -14.11
N LEU A 78 -0.23 -5.34 -12.80
CA LEU A 78 -1.36 -4.81 -12.01
C LEU A 78 -1.94 -3.54 -12.66
N SER A 79 -3.23 -3.28 -12.43
CA SER A 79 -4.02 -2.22 -13.08
C SER A 79 -3.36 -0.82 -13.05
N SER A 80 -3.70 0.04 -14.02
CA SER A 80 -3.16 1.41 -14.18
C SER A 80 -3.48 2.39 -13.04
N GLY A 81 -4.08 1.93 -11.94
CA GLY A 81 -4.52 2.76 -10.82
C GLY A 81 -3.43 3.07 -9.81
N ALA A 82 -2.28 2.39 -9.85
CA ALA A 82 -1.17 2.60 -8.92
C ALA A 82 0.16 2.81 -9.65
N LEU A 83 1.14 3.34 -8.92
CA LEU A 83 2.53 3.35 -9.37
C LEU A 83 3.07 1.90 -9.41
N PRO A 84 3.93 1.54 -10.38
CA PRO A 84 4.48 0.19 -10.55
C PRO A 84 5.60 -0.14 -9.54
N LEU A 85 5.41 0.25 -8.29
CA LEU A 85 6.35 0.05 -7.19
C LEU A 85 5.61 -0.06 -5.87
N ARG A 86 6.29 -0.66 -4.88
CA ARG A 86 5.86 -0.58 -3.48
C ARG A 86 6.78 0.38 -2.74
N LEU A 87 6.20 1.19 -1.87
CA LEU A 87 6.88 2.18 -1.06
C LEU A 87 6.81 1.80 0.42
N GLY A 88 7.89 2.07 1.16
CA GLY A 88 7.93 1.92 2.61
C GLY A 88 8.51 3.17 3.27
N VAL A 89 8.06 3.47 4.48
CA VAL A 89 8.51 4.61 5.29
C VAL A 89 8.76 4.16 6.72
N SER A 90 9.45 4.98 7.52
CA SER A 90 9.55 4.76 8.95
C SER A 90 8.17 4.91 9.60
N LEU A 91 7.79 3.95 10.45
CA LEU A 91 6.50 3.92 11.12
C LEU A 91 6.70 3.95 12.65
N ALA A 92 5.89 4.75 13.33
CA ALA A 92 5.71 4.71 14.78
C ALA A 92 4.24 4.45 15.09
N PHE A 93 3.94 3.42 15.87
CA PHE A 93 2.56 3.04 16.23
C PHE A 93 1.63 2.84 15.02
N GLY A 94 2.18 2.32 13.91
CA GLY A 94 1.43 2.02 12.69
C GLY A 94 1.01 3.25 11.88
N ILE A 95 1.68 4.39 12.06
CA ILE A 95 1.57 5.59 11.20
C ILE A 95 2.98 6.10 10.83
N PRO A 96 3.13 6.88 9.75
CA PRO A 96 4.43 7.45 9.36
C PRO A 96 5.01 8.34 10.46
N SER A 97 6.25 8.09 10.87
CA SER A 97 6.88 8.79 12.00
C SER A 97 7.58 10.09 11.61
N GLY A 98 7.97 10.24 10.34
CA GLY A 98 8.84 11.32 9.91
C GLY A 98 10.33 11.11 10.21
N GLU A 99 10.68 10.02 10.89
CA GLU A 99 12.05 9.72 11.23
C GLU A 99 12.84 9.18 10.04
N ALA A 100 14.16 9.34 10.09
CA ALA A 100 15.05 8.82 9.07
C ALA A 100 14.89 7.30 8.90
N LEU A 101 14.96 6.83 7.66
CA LEU A 101 14.90 5.41 7.37
C LEU A 101 16.28 4.77 7.65
N LEU A 102 16.39 4.08 8.78
CA LEU A 102 17.63 3.41 9.22
C LEU A 102 17.68 1.93 8.83
N HIS A 103 16.52 1.29 8.66
CA HIS A 103 16.36 -0.13 8.41
C HIS A 103 15.28 -0.37 7.35
N LYS A 104 15.20 -1.59 6.83
CA LYS A 104 14.13 -2.00 5.92
C LYS A 104 12.77 -1.81 6.61
N PRO A 105 11.79 -1.12 5.98
CA PRO A 105 10.44 -1.04 6.52
C PRO A 105 9.78 -2.40 6.66
N ASP A 106 8.98 -2.57 7.72
CA ASP A 106 8.15 -3.77 7.91
C ASP A 106 6.96 -3.81 6.95
N THR A 107 6.56 -2.67 6.39
CA THR A 107 5.40 -2.54 5.52
C THR A 107 5.76 -1.80 4.25
N PHE A 108 5.40 -2.43 3.13
CA PHE A 108 5.52 -1.88 1.79
C PHE A 108 4.13 -1.83 1.15
N PHE A 109 3.77 -0.66 0.62
CA PHE A 109 2.44 -0.40 0.09
C PHE A 109 2.47 0.29 -1.27
N TYR A 110 1.42 0.09 -2.06
CA TYR A 110 1.26 0.75 -3.35
C TYR A 110 0.73 2.17 -3.17
N LEU A 111 1.23 3.08 -4.00
CA LEU A 111 0.72 4.45 -4.09
C LEU A 111 -0.22 4.57 -5.30
N PRO A 112 -1.33 5.32 -5.19
CA PRO A 112 -2.17 5.65 -6.34
C PRO A 112 -1.37 6.31 -7.46
N ALA A 113 -1.76 6.11 -8.71
CA ALA A 113 -1.10 6.77 -9.85
C ALA A 113 -1.24 8.31 -9.77
N SER A 114 -2.29 8.81 -9.12
CA SER A 114 -2.49 10.25 -8.88
C SER A 114 -1.67 10.82 -7.72
N PHE A 115 -0.86 10.01 -7.02
CA PHE A 115 -0.13 10.44 -5.84
C PHE A 115 0.98 11.45 -6.21
N SER A 116 0.98 12.61 -5.55
CA SER A 116 1.91 13.70 -5.88
C SER A 116 3.23 13.61 -5.12
N VAL A 117 4.22 14.37 -5.59
CA VAL A 117 5.51 14.51 -4.89
C VAL A 117 5.31 15.15 -3.52
N ASP A 118 4.45 16.16 -3.40
CA ASP A 118 4.17 16.82 -2.11
C ASP A 118 3.52 15.84 -1.12
N GLN A 119 2.60 14.98 -1.59
CA GLN A 119 2.02 13.92 -0.78
C GLN A 119 3.07 12.91 -0.34
N LEU A 120 4.03 12.57 -1.21
CA LEU A 120 5.14 11.70 -0.86
C LEU A 120 6.04 12.33 0.20
N VAL A 121 6.39 13.61 0.06
CA VAL A 121 7.19 14.34 1.05
C VAL A 121 6.46 14.42 2.39
N ALA A 122 5.16 14.75 2.38
CA ALA A 122 4.31 14.78 3.57
C ALA A 122 4.24 13.40 4.27
N LEU A 123 4.06 12.34 3.49
CA LEU A 123 4.08 10.96 3.99
C LEU A 123 5.42 10.63 4.66
N CYS A 124 6.54 10.96 4.02
CA CYS A 124 7.88 10.70 4.57
C CYS A 124 8.19 11.55 5.81
N ARG A 125 7.52 12.69 5.99
CA ARG A 125 7.65 13.59 7.15
C ARG A 125 6.74 13.25 8.31
N GLY A 126 5.88 12.24 8.19
CA GLY A 126 4.93 11.92 9.26
C GLY A 126 3.77 12.90 9.38
N THR A 127 3.49 13.72 8.36
CA THR A 127 2.41 14.71 8.40
C THR A 127 1.08 14.16 7.88
N PHE A 128 1.06 12.91 7.42
CA PHE A 128 -0.17 12.19 7.10
C PHE A 128 -0.99 11.95 8.37
N SER A 129 -2.28 12.30 8.33
CA SER A 129 -3.20 11.90 9.39
C SER A 129 -3.35 10.37 9.42
N PRO A 130 -3.71 9.78 10.59
CA PRO A 130 -3.98 8.34 10.69
C PRO A 130 -5.00 7.84 9.67
N ARG A 131 -6.02 8.66 9.38
CA ARG A 131 -7.05 8.36 8.39
C ARG A 131 -6.46 8.26 6.99
N GLN A 132 -5.72 9.27 6.55
CA GLN A 132 -5.09 9.29 5.22
C GLN A 132 -4.16 8.09 5.02
N PHE A 133 -3.36 7.75 6.04
CA PHE A 133 -2.47 6.60 5.94
C PHE A 133 -3.25 5.27 5.91
N THR A 134 -4.33 5.16 6.68
CA THR A 134 -5.17 3.97 6.68
C THR A 134 -5.88 3.78 5.35
N ASP A 135 -6.40 4.86 4.75
CA ASP A 135 -6.99 4.83 3.42
C ASP A 135 -5.97 4.39 2.35
N LEU A 136 -4.72 4.85 2.48
CA LEU A 136 -3.62 4.43 1.60
C LEU A 136 -3.29 2.94 1.76
N LEU A 137 -3.24 2.41 2.97
CA LEU A 137 -3.05 0.98 3.22
C LEU A 137 -4.20 0.14 2.67
N ASN A 138 -5.44 0.59 2.85
CA ASN A 138 -6.63 -0.08 2.31
C ASN A 138 -6.62 -0.09 0.77
N PHE A 139 -6.24 1.03 0.14
CA PHE A 139 -6.00 1.10 -1.30
C PHE A 139 -4.95 0.07 -1.73
N SER A 140 -3.81 0.02 -1.04
CA SER A 140 -2.72 -0.90 -1.33
C SER A 140 -3.13 -2.37 -1.22
N VAL A 141 -3.89 -2.74 -0.18
CA VAL A 141 -4.42 -4.11 -0.01
C VAL A 141 -5.28 -4.49 -1.21
N ARG A 142 -6.27 -3.66 -1.57
CA ARG A 142 -7.16 -3.92 -2.71
C ARG A 142 -6.38 -3.96 -4.03
N HIS A 143 -5.47 -3.01 -4.24
CA HIS A 143 -4.66 -2.94 -5.46
C HIS A 143 -3.77 -4.17 -5.62
N SER A 144 -3.11 -4.62 -4.56
CA SER A 144 -2.26 -5.83 -4.59
C SER A 144 -3.02 -7.10 -4.99
N MET A 145 -4.33 -7.09 -4.80
CA MET A 145 -5.24 -8.17 -5.13
C MET A 145 -6.11 -7.85 -6.36
N SER A 146 -5.79 -6.80 -7.12
CA SER A 146 -6.62 -6.38 -8.27
C SER A 146 -6.46 -7.23 -9.54
N ALA A 147 -5.56 -8.22 -9.54
CA ALA A 147 -5.33 -9.13 -10.65
C ALA A 147 -5.46 -10.60 -10.21
N PRO A 148 -5.88 -11.50 -11.12
CA PRO A 148 -5.84 -12.95 -10.91
C PRO A 148 -4.44 -13.43 -10.52
N ARG A 149 -4.39 -14.45 -9.67
CA ARG A 149 -3.15 -15.06 -9.20
C ARG A 149 -3.18 -16.56 -9.47
N ASP A 150 -2.22 -17.01 -10.28
CA ASP A 150 -2.04 -18.43 -10.57
C ASP A 150 -1.68 -19.20 -9.30
N ARG A 151 -2.24 -20.41 -9.16
CA ARG A 151 -2.00 -21.31 -8.02
C ARG A 151 -2.34 -20.68 -6.65
N PHE A 152 -3.18 -19.66 -6.65
CA PHE A 152 -3.66 -18.99 -5.45
C PHE A 152 -5.10 -19.45 -5.13
N PRO A 153 -5.56 -19.39 -3.86
CA PRO A 153 -6.94 -19.75 -3.52
C PRO A 153 -7.98 -19.03 -4.37
N ALA A 154 -9.12 -19.67 -4.61
CA ALA A 154 -10.22 -19.05 -5.36
C ALA A 154 -10.91 -17.92 -4.57
N SER A 155 -10.73 -17.89 -3.25
CA SER A 155 -11.27 -16.84 -2.38
C SER A 155 -10.40 -16.63 -1.15
N ILE A 156 -10.25 -15.38 -0.73
CA ILE A 156 -9.59 -14.99 0.52
C ILE A 156 -10.35 -13.84 1.18
N LEU A 157 -10.01 -13.51 2.42
CA LEU A 157 -10.46 -12.25 3.03
C LEU A 157 -9.40 -11.16 2.89
N LEU A 158 -9.82 -9.91 2.72
CA LEU A 158 -8.97 -8.72 2.77
C LEU A 158 -9.28 -7.97 4.05
N MET A 159 -8.29 -7.80 4.93
CA MET A 159 -8.45 -6.98 6.12
C MET A 159 -8.38 -5.51 5.76
N ILE A 160 -9.47 -4.80 6.04
CA ILE A 160 -9.59 -3.36 5.90
C ILE A 160 -9.67 -2.77 7.31
N ALA A 161 -9.06 -1.61 7.52
CA ALA A 161 -9.20 -0.89 8.78
C ALA A 161 -9.83 0.49 8.59
N ASP A 162 -10.51 0.98 9.61
CA ASP A 162 -10.89 2.37 9.76
C ASP A 162 -10.22 2.91 11.04
N ARG A 163 -9.18 3.72 10.85
CA ARG A 163 -8.45 4.35 11.95
C ARG A 163 -8.40 5.85 11.71
N THR A 164 -9.06 6.58 12.60
CA THR A 164 -9.13 8.04 12.54
C THR A 164 -8.15 8.72 13.49
N GLN A 165 -7.59 8.00 14.47
CA GLN A 165 -6.75 8.57 15.54
C GLN A 165 -5.51 7.71 15.85
N VAL A 166 -4.48 8.34 16.40
CA VAL A 166 -3.21 7.68 16.76
C VAL A 166 -3.39 6.70 17.93
N HIS A 167 -4.24 7.01 18.90
CA HIS A 167 -4.37 6.22 20.13
C HIS A 167 -5.50 5.18 20.10
N THR A 168 -6.23 5.07 18.99
CA THR A 168 -7.30 4.06 18.86
C THR A 168 -6.79 2.84 18.11
N VAL A 169 -7.20 1.66 18.59
CA VAL A 169 -7.13 0.43 17.79
C VAL A 169 -8.19 0.60 16.71
N GLY A 170 -7.78 0.92 15.48
CA GLY A 170 -8.71 1.11 14.36
C GLY A 170 -9.66 -0.08 14.23
N GLU A 171 -10.91 0.20 13.84
CA GLU A 171 -11.90 -0.84 13.60
C GLU A 171 -11.49 -1.65 12.39
N LYS A 172 -11.39 -2.97 12.54
CA LYS A 172 -11.02 -3.88 11.46
C LYS A 172 -12.26 -4.58 10.96
N HIS A 173 -12.40 -4.67 9.66
CA HIS A 173 -13.40 -5.46 8.98
C HIS A 173 -12.78 -6.21 7.80
N PHE A 174 -13.58 -7.08 7.18
CA PHE A 174 -13.13 -7.90 6.06
C PHE A 174 -13.96 -7.63 4.81
N GLU A 175 -13.27 -7.63 3.67
CA GLU A 175 -13.88 -7.78 2.35
C GLU A 175 -13.58 -9.19 1.84
N LEU A 176 -14.50 -9.78 1.09
CA LEU A 176 -14.29 -11.03 0.39
C LEU A 176 -13.67 -10.75 -0.97
N TRP A 177 -12.48 -11.27 -1.19
CA TRP A 177 -11.86 -11.31 -2.51
C TRP A 177 -12.09 -12.68 -3.14
N THR A 178 -12.47 -12.71 -4.42
CA THR A 178 -12.66 -13.95 -5.17
C THR A 178 -12.01 -13.85 -6.54
N GLN A 179 -11.59 -15.00 -7.06
CA GLN A 179 -11.15 -15.12 -8.44
C GLN A 179 -11.86 -16.29 -9.13
N SER A 180 -12.41 -16.02 -10.31
CA SER A 180 -13.05 -17.03 -11.15
C SER A 180 -12.85 -16.70 -12.61
N ARG A 181 -12.35 -17.68 -13.40
CA ARG A 181 -12.14 -17.54 -14.85
C ARG A 181 -11.34 -16.28 -15.26
N GLY A 182 -10.35 -15.89 -14.45
CA GLY A 182 -9.52 -14.71 -14.71
C GLY A 182 -10.19 -13.37 -14.36
N VAL A 183 -11.34 -13.38 -13.69
CA VAL A 183 -12.01 -12.19 -13.17
C VAL A 183 -11.82 -12.13 -11.66
N ILE A 184 -11.56 -10.93 -11.15
CA ILE A 184 -11.49 -10.63 -9.72
C ILE A 184 -12.73 -9.86 -9.30
N ASP A 185 -13.33 -10.27 -8.19
CA ASP A 185 -14.37 -9.51 -7.50
C ASP A 185 -13.97 -9.27 -6.04
N ILE A 186 -14.31 -8.08 -5.54
CA ILE A 186 -14.16 -7.71 -4.12
C ILE A 186 -15.53 -7.29 -3.62
N VAL A 187 -16.03 -7.97 -2.59
CA VAL A 187 -17.35 -7.74 -2.00
C VAL A 187 -17.19 -7.36 -0.53
N GLN A 188 -17.88 -6.30 -0.12
CA GLN A 188 -17.93 -5.92 1.28
C GLN A 188 -18.80 -6.90 2.07
N LEU A 189 -18.25 -7.44 3.17
CA LEU A 189 -18.98 -8.29 4.11
C LEU A 189 -19.53 -7.44 5.27
N ARG A 190 -20.40 -8.03 6.11
CA ARG A 190 -20.78 -7.39 7.38
C ARG A 190 -19.54 -7.09 8.22
N ALA A 191 -19.58 -5.94 8.90
CA ALA A 191 -18.47 -5.51 9.73
C ALA A 191 -18.24 -6.48 10.92
N THR A 192 -17.09 -7.14 10.92
CA THR A 192 -16.59 -7.96 12.02
C THR A 192 -15.07 -7.96 12.01
N ASN A 193 -14.43 -7.94 13.18
CA ASN A 193 -12.99 -8.07 13.31
C ASN A 193 -12.53 -9.53 13.43
N ASN A 194 -13.47 -10.49 13.38
CA ASN A 194 -13.21 -11.91 13.48
C ASN A 194 -13.21 -12.57 12.09
N PRO A 195 -12.08 -13.10 11.60
CA PRO A 195 -12.02 -13.71 10.27
C PRO A 195 -12.90 -14.96 10.15
N HIS A 196 -13.20 -15.66 11.26
CA HIS A 196 -14.09 -16.83 11.23
C HIS A 196 -15.55 -16.45 10.96
N GLU A 197 -16.02 -15.33 11.51
CA GLU A 197 -17.37 -14.82 11.26
C GLU A 197 -17.51 -14.31 9.83
N ALA A 198 -16.54 -13.53 9.35
CA ALA A 198 -16.49 -13.08 7.96
C ALA A 198 -16.47 -14.27 6.97
N ALA A 199 -15.72 -15.33 7.31
CA ALA A 199 -15.66 -16.53 6.49
C ALA A 199 -16.95 -17.37 6.54
N ALA A 200 -17.73 -17.29 7.63
CA ALA A 200 -19.04 -17.93 7.70
C ALA A 200 -20.03 -17.24 6.74
N GLU A 201 -20.02 -15.91 6.69
CA GLU A 201 -20.80 -15.14 5.70
C GLU A 201 -20.36 -15.43 4.27
N ALA A 202 -19.05 -15.46 4.00
CA ALA A 202 -18.54 -15.83 2.68
C ALA A 202 -19.00 -17.23 2.24
N LYS A 203 -19.15 -18.17 3.20
CA LYS A 203 -19.63 -19.52 2.95
C LYS A 203 -21.10 -19.57 2.55
N GLU A 204 -21.93 -18.68 3.10
CA GLU A 204 -23.32 -18.50 2.65
C GLU A 204 -23.40 -18.04 1.18
N MET A 205 -22.37 -17.35 0.70
CA MET A 205 -22.21 -16.92 -0.69
C MET A 205 -21.55 -17.98 -1.60
N GLY A 206 -21.19 -19.15 -1.06
CA GLY A 206 -20.55 -20.24 -1.81
C GLY A 206 -19.02 -20.21 -1.83
N TYR A 207 -18.37 -19.40 -1.00
CA TYR A 207 -16.91 -19.28 -0.92
C TYR A 207 -16.39 -19.77 0.44
N ASP A 208 -15.25 -20.47 0.47
CA ASP A 208 -14.65 -20.94 1.73
C ASP A 208 -13.24 -20.38 1.91
N PRO A 209 -13.10 -19.09 2.24
CA PRO A 209 -11.80 -18.49 2.47
C PRO A 209 -11.17 -19.09 3.75
N THR A 210 -9.86 -19.34 3.67
CA THR A 210 -9.06 -19.97 4.74
C THR A 210 -7.86 -19.12 5.17
N ILE A 211 -7.53 -18.12 4.36
CA ILE A 211 -6.47 -17.13 4.62
C ILE A 211 -7.04 -15.72 4.47
N TYR A 212 -6.46 -14.76 5.17
CA TYR A 212 -6.72 -13.34 4.96
C TYR A 212 -5.43 -12.58 4.68
N ARG A 213 -5.50 -11.52 3.87
CA ARG A 213 -4.40 -10.57 3.68
C ARG A 213 -4.54 -9.44 4.69
N CYS A 214 -3.51 -9.17 5.48
CA CYS A 214 -3.49 -8.05 6.42
C CYS A 214 -2.94 -6.76 5.79
N GLN A 215 -3.08 -5.63 6.48
CA GLN A 215 -2.62 -4.32 5.98
C GLN A 215 -1.09 -4.21 5.82
N SER A 216 -0.30 -5.05 6.49
CA SER A 216 1.16 -5.11 6.24
C SER A 216 1.52 -5.83 4.94
N GLY A 217 0.55 -6.48 4.30
CA GLY A 217 0.72 -7.25 3.07
C GLY A 217 0.92 -8.75 3.29
N ALA A 218 1.03 -9.22 4.54
CA ALA A 218 1.18 -10.64 4.82
C ALA A 218 -0.15 -11.40 4.63
N PHE A 219 -0.05 -12.67 4.21
CA PHE A 219 -1.15 -13.61 4.23
C PHE A 219 -1.11 -14.40 5.53
N VAL A 220 -2.25 -14.46 6.23
CA VAL A 220 -2.39 -15.11 7.52
C VAL A 220 -3.42 -16.23 7.39
N PRO A 221 -3.03 -17.50 7.60
CA PRO A 221 -3.99 -18.59 7.67
C PRO A 221 -4.79 -18.51 8.96
N PHE A 222 -6.09 -18.72 8.86
CA PHE A 222 -7.00 -18.75 10.01
C PHE A 222 -7.89 -20.01 10.05
N LYS A 223 -7.95 -20.76 8.95
CA LYS A 223 -8.51 -22.13 8.91
C LYS A 223 -7.45 -23.11 8.43
N ILE A 224 -7.47 -24.31 8.99
CA ILE A 224 -6.66 -25.44 8.50
C ILE A 224 -7.43 -26.11 7.38
N THR A 225 -6.74 -26.46 6.28
CA THR A 225 -7.30 -27.29 5.21
C THR A 225 -6.77 -28.71 5.31
N ASP A 226 -7.41 -29.65 4.61
CA ASP A 226 -6.94 -31.05 4.54
C ASP A 226 -5.51 -31.17 3.98
N GLY A 227 -5.04 -30.15 3.25
CA GLY A 227 -3.66 -30.05 2.75
C GLY A 227 -2.68 -29.35 3.71
N GLY A 228 -3.10 -28.97 4.91
CA GLY A 228 -2.31 -28.16 5.87
C GLY A 228 -2.62 -26.66 5.82
N PRO A 229 -1.81 -25.80 6.47
CA PRO A 229 -1.93 -24.35 6.30
C PRO A 229 -1.53 -23.98 4.87
N PHE A 230 -2.46 -23.37 4.12
CA PHE A 230 -2.12 -22.73 2.85
C PHE A 230 -1.21 -21.53 3.15
N LEU A 231 0.07 -21.60 2.74
CA LEU A 231 1.00 -20.48 2.66
C LEU A 231 1.51 -20.37 1.22
#